data_AF-A0A833VV41-F1
#
_entry.id   AF-A0A833VV41-F1
#
_cell.length_a   1.000
_cell.length_b   1.000
_cell.length_c   1.000
_cell.angle_alpha   90.00
_cell.angle_beta   90.00
_cell.angle_gamma   90.00
#
_symmetry.space_group_name_H-M   'P 1'
#
loop_
_entity.id
_entity.type
_entity.pdbx_description
1 polymer ?
#
loop_
_entity_poly.entity_id
_entity_poly.type
_entity_poly.pdbx_seq_one_letter_code
_entity_poly.pdbx_strand_id
1 'polypeptide(L)'
;MSEGGLCFASAFVQSMDFSEVMQLIEATGEESSHVVAYAQQKDDCLRGEYEVVAGDVDAHIPWATEALGCLLEAVNLWIGNARSHTSYHMDHYENLYAIITGEKHFLLLPPTEVHRLYVRNYPATHYISSSKDNGGEVKLELELEEPEKMVPWCCVDPFPASDEIIAEQSSSFPLYFNGPKPFQCTVRASEILYLPSMWFHHVTQSPDDNGRTIAVNYWYDMQFYMKYAYYSFLQSVNLNPLSSVASTQGEDKHDTKQNCSSSNPD
;
A
#
# COMPACT_ATOMS: atom_id res chain seq x y z
N MET A 1 -12.63 -22.39 -1.87
CA MET A 1 -12.23 -21.50 -2.99
C MET A 1 -12.04 -22.36 -4.22
N SER A 2 -12.53 -21.93 -5.39
CA SER A 2 -11.98 -22.46 -6.65
C SER A 2 -10.48 -22.13 -6.64
N GLU A 3 -9.63 -23.12 -6.91
CA GLU A 3 -8.18 -22.92 -7.05
C GLU A 3 -7.90 -21.72 -7.98
N GLY A 4 -7.29 -20.65 -7.46
CA GLY A 4 -6.76 -19.54 -8.29
C GLY A 4 -7.41 -18.13 -8.19
N GLY A 5 -8.28 -17.85 -7.21
CA GLY A 5 -8.79 -16.49 -6.98
C GLY A 5 -7.83 -15.60 -6.16
N LEU A 6 -7.67 -14.32 -6.54
CA LEU A 6 -6.95 -13.33 -5.73
C LEU A 6 -7.75 -12.95 -4.47
N CYS A 7 -7.05 -12.74 -3.34
CA CYS A 7 -7.64 -12.31 -2.06
C CYS A 7 -6.80 -11.20 -1.40
N PHE A 8 -7.39 -10.52 -0.42
CA PHE A 8 -6.65 -9.64 0.49
C PHE A 8 -6.26 -10.45 1.72
N ALA A 9 -4.95 -10.64 1.94
CA ALA A 9 -4.44 -11.41 3.07
C ALA A 9 -3.91 -10.50 4.17
N SER A 10 -4.53 -10.57 5.35
CA SER A 10 -3.98 -9.97 6.58
C SER A 10 -2.95 -10.90 7.24
N ALA A 11 -2.03 -10.31 7.99
CA ALA A 11 -0.92 -11.03 8.62
C ALA A 11 -1.41 -12.00 9.71
N PHE A 12 -0.62 -13.05 9.97
CA PHE A 12 -0.76 -13.85 11.18
C PHE A 12 -0.32 -12.99 12.37
N VAL A 13 -1.17 -12.92 13.41
CA VAL A 13 -0.91 -12.11 14.60
C VAL A 13 -0.71 -13.03 15.80
N GLN A 14 0.37 -12.80 16.54
CA GLN A 14 0.71 -13.55 17.74
C GLN A 14 1.32 -12.63 18.78
N SER A 15 0.83 -12.71 20.02
CA SER A 15 1.46 -12.07 21.18
C SER A 15 2.64 -12.91 21.67
N MET A 16 3.77 -12.26 21.92
CA MET A 16 5.03 -12.90 22.31
C MET A 16 5.79 -11.99 23.28
N ASP A 17 6.75 -12.54 24.02
CA ASP A 17 7.65 -11.73 24.83
C ASP A 17 8.54 -10.85 23.94
N PHE A 18 8.76 -9.60 24.35
CA PHE A 18 9.49 -8.63 23.53
C PHE A 18 10.87 -9.14 23.08
N SER A 19 11.61 -9.80 23.98
CA SER A 19 12.91 -10.39 23.62
C SER A 19 12.83 -11.45 22.53
N GLU A 20 11.75 -12.24 22.51
CA GLU A 20 11.53 -13.26 21.48
C GLU A 20 11.14 -12.61 20.15
N VAL A 21 10.31 -11.56 20.18
CA VAL A 21 9.96 -10.76 18.98
C VAL A 21 11.22 -10.18 18.34
N MET A 22 12.12 -9.61 19.13
CA MET A 22 13.35 -9.02 18.61
C MET A 22 14.26 -10.06 17.95
N GLN A 23 14.43 -11.23 18.58
CA GLN A 23 15.19 -12.34 17.99
C GLN A 23 14.55 -12.85 16.70
N LEU A 24 13.21 -12.92 16.65
CA LEU A 24 12.49 -13.37 15.46
C LEU A 24 12.60 -12.36 14.31
N ILE A 25 12.53 -11.05 14.58
CA ILE A 25 12.70 -10.00 13.57
C ILE A 25 14.10 -10.09 12.95
N GLU A 26 15.14 -10.28 13.77
CA GLU A 26 16.50 -10.46 13.27
C GLU A 26 16.64 -11.74 12.43
N ALA A 27 16.18 -12.87 12.97
CA ALA A 27 16.31 -14.17 12.31
C ALA A 27 15.55 -14.26 10.98
N THR A 28 14.42 -13.57 10.87
CA THR A 28 13.59 -13.56 9.64
C THR A 28 14.03 -12.50 8.62
N GLY A 29 15.09 -11.74 8.91
CA GLY A 29 15.71 -10.82 7.96
C GLY A 29 16.47 -11.51 6.84
N GLU A 30 16.92 -12.75 7.06
CA GLU A 30 17.62 -13.55 6.05
C GLU A 30 16.67 -14.03 4.94
N GLU A 31 17.14 -14.06 3.68
CA GLU A 31 16.36 -14.54 2.53
C GLU A 31 15.95 -16.02 2.62
N SER A 32 16.70 -16.81 3.41
CA SER A 32 16.44 -18.23 3.66
C SER A 32 15.13 -18.46 4.42
N SER A 33 14.63 -17.46 5.17
CA SER A 33 13.44 -17.61 6.00
C SER A 33 12.15 -17.58 5.19
N HIS A 34 11.24 -18.51 5.47
CA HIS A 34 9.93 -18.59 4.82
C HIS A 34 8.88 -17.64 5.39
N VAL A 35 9.17 -16.99 6.53
CA VAL A 35 8.29 -16.01 7.18
C VAL A 35 9.04 -14.70 7.39
N VAL A 36 8.29 -13.62 7.59
CA VAL A 36 8.84 -12.30 7.92
C VAL A 36 8.14 -11.79 9.17
N ALA A 37 8.90 -11.56 10.23
CA ALA A 37 8.36 -10.94 11.43
C ALA A 37 8.42 -9.42 11.32
N TYR A 38 7.37 -8.75 11.82
CA TYR A 38 7.26 -7.31 11.81
C TYR A 38 6.37 -6.87 12.98
N ALA A 39 6.93 -6.12 13.93
CA ALA A 39 6.15 -5.47 14.98
C ALA A 39 5.52 -4.21 14.38
N GLN A 40 4.27 -4.35 13.94
CA GLN A 40 3.56 -3.37 13.11
C GLN A 40 2.14 -3.07 13.56
N GLN A 41 1.82 -3.40 14.81
CA GLN A 41 0.49 -3.15 15.33
C GLN A 41 0.21 -1.64 15.27
N LYS A 42 -0.70 -1.26 14.38
CA LYS A 42 -1.38 0.03 14.40
C LYS A 42 -2.40 -0.04 15.56
N ASP A 43 -2.88 1.10 16.06
CA ASP A 43 -3.81 1.24 17.20
C ASP A 43 -3.14 1.66 18.51
N ASP A 44 -2.28 2.67 18.42
CA ASP A 44 -1.71 3.36 19.59
C ASP A 44 -0.81 2.47 20.46
N CYS A 45 -0.15 1.51 19.80
CA CYS A 45 0.61 0.47 20.49
C CYS A 45 1.74 1.01 21.37
N LEU A 46 2.30 2.19 21.08
CA LEU A 46 3.37 2.76 21.90
C LEU A 46 2.88 3.10 23.31
N ARG A 47 1.67 3.65 23.44
CA ARG A 47 1.08 4.01 24.74
C ARG A 47 0.46 2.81 25.46
N GLY A 48 0.32 1.67 24.77
CA GLY A 48 -0.14 0.40 25.33
C GLY A 48 1.01 -0.59 25.52
N GLU A 49 1.23 -1.45 24.53
CA GLU A 49 2.17 -2.58 24.57
C GLU A 49 3.63 -2.18 24.84
N TYR A 50 4.02 -0.97 24.44
CA TYR A 50 5.39 -0.47 24.58
C TYR A 50 5.50 0.70 25.58
N GLU A 51 4.60 0.79 26.58
CA GLU A 51 4.56 1.90 27.54
C GLU A 51 5.90 2.18 28.22
N VAL A 52 6.72 1.14 28.41
CA VAL A 52 8.04 1.21 29.07
C VAL A 52 9.01 2.13 28.33
N VAL A 53 8.91 2.20 26.99
CA VAL A 53 9.77 3.05 26.15
C VAL A 53 9.04 4.30 25.66
N ALA A 54 7.77 4.49 26.01
CA ALA A 54 7.01 5.67 25.60
C ALA A 54 7.62 6.98 26.13
N GLY A 55 8.35 6.93 27.25
CA GLY A 55 9.06 8.08 27.82
C GLY A 55 10.35 8.47 27.09
N ASP A 56 10.83 7.64 26.15
CA ASP A 56 12.05 7.90 25.38
C ASP A 56 11.79 8.74 24.12
N VAL A 57 10.52 8.98 23.78
CA VAL A 57 10.10 9.83 22.67
C VAL A 57 9.08 10.85 23.13
N ASP A 58 8.91 11.92 22.35
CA ASP A 58 7.87 12.91 22.65
C ASP A 58 6.48 12.25 22.56
N ALA A 59 5.61 12.52 23.54
CA ALA A 59 4.24 11.98 23.55
C ALA A 59 3.37 12.53 22.40
N HIS A 60 3.73 13.71 21.88
CA HIS A 60 3.17 14.33 20.70
C HIS A 60 4.18 15.35 20.14
N ILE A 61 4.02 15.79 18.90
CA ILE A 61 4.90 16.79 18.29
C ILE A 61 4.28 18.19 18.47
N PRO A 62 4.79 19.08 19.35
CA PRO A 62 4.06 20.28 19.77
C PRO A 62 3.69 21.23 18.65
N TRP A 63 4.63 21.51 17.74
CA TRP A 63 4.40 22.39 16.59
C TRP A 63 3.35 21.83 15.63
N ALA A 64 3.25 20.51 15.51
CA ALA A 64 2.30 19.86 14.63
C ALA A 64 0.91 19.88 15.22
N THR A 65 0.78 19.61 16.53
CA THR A 65 -0.48 19.75 17.26
C THR A 65 -1.03 21.17 17.15
N GLU A 66 -0.17 22.18 17.29
CA GLU A 66 -0.57 23.58 17.09
C GLU A 66 -1.03 23.85 15.65
N ALA A 67 -0.25 23.42 14.66
CA ALA A 67 -0.52 23.69 13.25
C ALA A 67 -1.77 22.97 12.71
N LEU A 68 -1.97 21.71 13.11
CA LEU A 68 -3.12 20.89 12.69
C LEU A 68 -4.39 21.24 13.46
N GLY A 69 -4.26 21.79 14.67
CA GLY A 69 -5.39 22.22 15.48
C GLY A 69 -6.27 21.07 15.98
N CYS A 70 -5.79 19.83 15.93
CA CYS A 70 -6.45 18.64 16.44
C CYS A 70 -5.55 17.87 17.41
N LEU A 71 -6.18 17.01 18.21
CA LEU A 71 -5.46 16.13 19.11
C LEU A 71 -4.90 14.93 18.35
N LEU A 72 -3.80 14.41 18.88
CA LEU A 72 -3.17 13.19 18.43
C LEU A 72 -4.09 12.00 18.75
N GLU A 73 -4.37 11.18 17.74
CA GLU A 73 -5.20 9.99 17.86
C GLU A 73 -4.35 8.81 18.37
N ALA A 74 -3.20 8.57 17.73
CA ALA A 74 -2.35 7.41 18.02
C ALA A 74 -0.86 7.72 17.89
N VAL A 75 -0.05 7.01 18.68
CA VAL A 75 1.39 6.89 18.49
C VAL A 75 1.73 5.41 18.33
N ASN A 76 2.30 5.05 17.18
CA ASN A 76 2.65 3.66 16.90
C ASN A 76 4.16 3.48 16.80
N LEU A 77 4.63 2.38 17.37
CA LEU A 77 6.00 1.90 17.25
C LEU A 77 6.07 0.87 16.13
N TRP A 78 7.12 0.96 15.33
CA TRP A 78 7.39 0.06 14.22
C TRP A 78 8.77 -0.54 14.39
N ILE A 79 8.88 -1.87 14.40
CA ILE A 79 10.17 -2.58 14.42
C ILE A 79 10.12 -3.69 13.39
N GLY A 80 10.98 -3.63 12.38
CA GLY A 80 11.05 -4.65 11.33
C GLY A 80 12.46 -4.81 10.77
N ASN A 81 12.56 -5.55 9.67
CA ASN A 81 13.79 -5.83 8.93
C ASN A 81 13.63 -5.48 7.44
N ALA A 82 14.67 -5.70 6.62
CA ALA A 82 14.67 -5.36 5.19
C ALA A 82 13.52 -5.99 4.37
N ARG A 83 12.94 -7.09 4.85
CA ARG A 83 11.87 -7.85 4.19
C ARG A 83 10.47 -7.42 4.62
N SER A 84 10.33 -6.60 5.68
CA SER A 84 9.02 -6.11 6.10
C SER A 84 8.58 -4.94 5.22
N HIS A 85 7.73 -5.23 4.25
CA HIS A 85 7.21 -4.26 3.29
C HIS A 85 5.74 -3.97 3.55
N THR A 86 5.31 -2.76 3.25
CA THR A 86 3.91 -2.36 3.31
C THR A 86 3.46 -1.94 1.92
N SER A 87 2.48 -2.68 1.36
CA SER A 87 1.93 -2.43 0.04
C SER A 87 1.24 -1.06 -0.05
N TYR A 88 0.95 -0.61 -1.27
CA TYR A 88 0.24 0.66 -1.47
C TYR A 88 -1.08 0.67 -0.74
N HIS A 89 -1.20 1.63 0.17
CA HIS A 89 -2.43 1.96 0.87
C HIS A 89 -2.43 3.45 1.17
N MET A 90 -3.49 3.89 1.81
CA MET A 90 -3.68 5.27 2.18
C MET A 90 -4.45 5.33 3.49
N ASP A 91 -4.05 6.27 4.34
CA ASP A 91 -4.67 6.48 5.64
C ASP A 91 -5.39 7.84 5.67
N HIS A 92 -6.41 7.93 6.51
CA HIS A 92 -7.15 9.17 6.80
C HIS A 92 -6.51 9.97 7.95
N TYR A 93 -5.18 9.93 8.05
CA TYR A 93 -4.43 10.60 9.11
C TYR A 93 -3.39 11.54 8.52
N GLU A 94 -3.20 12.68 9.17
CA GLU A 94 -2.00 13.48 9.00
C GLU A 94 -0.88 12.78 9.79
N ASN A 95 0.11 12.22 9.08
CA ASN A 95 1.07 11.29 9.65
C ASN A 95 2.47 11.90 9.73
N LEU A 96 3.01 12.03 10.93
CA LEU A 96 4.43 12.36 11.13
C LEU A 96 5.20 11.09 11.41
N TYR A 97 6.06 10.69 10.47
CA TYR A 97 6.79 9.43 10.50
C TYR A 97 8.26 9.69 10.84
N ALA A 98 8.64 9.43 12.09
CA ALA A 98 9.97 9.68 12.64
C ALA A 98 10.81 8.39 12.66
N ILE A 99 12.02 8.45 12.13
CA ILE A 99 12.91 7.28 12.08
C ILE A 99 13.92 7.35 13.22
N ILE A 100 13.97 6.28 14.02
CA ILE A 100 14.88 6.16 15.16
C ILE A 100 16.20 5.53 14.71
N THR A 101 16.14 4.41 14.01
CA THR A 101 17.32 3.72 13.44
C THR A 101 16.98 3.04 12.11
N GLY A 102 17.98 2.87 11.25
CA GLY A 102 17.83 2.42 9.87
C GLY A 102 17.27 3.51 8.95
N GLU A 103 16.62 3.09 7.87
CA GLU A 103 15.98 3.97 6.89
C GLU A 103 14.62 3.41 6.45
N LYS A 104 13.66 4.29 6.14
CA LYS A 104 12.40 3.96 5.46
C LYS A 104 12.42 4.55 4.05
N HIS A 105 11.94 3.79 3.07
CA HIS A 105 11.83 4.21 1.68
C HIS A 105 10.37 4.23 1.27
N PHE A 106 9.88 5.41 0.92
CA PHE A 106 8.51 5.65 0.52
C PHE A 106 8.42 5.86 -0.99
N LEU A 107 7.49 5.15 -1.62
CA LEU A 107 6.92 5.55 -2.90
C LEU A 107 5.60 6.25 -2.63
N LEU A 108 5.45 7.49 -3.09
CA LEU A 108 4.32 8.34 -2.77
C LEU A 108 3.57 8.74 -4.04
N LEU A 109 2.25 8.61 -4.00
CA LEU A 109 1.33 9.12 -5.01
C LEU A 109 0.26 9.98 -4.35
N PRO A 110 -0.01 11.19 -4.88
CA PRO A 110 -1.03 12.05 -4.30
C PRO A 110 -2.44 11.46 -4.51
N PRO A 111 -3.43 11.87 -3.69
CA PRO A 111 -4.80 11.36 -3.78
C PRO A 111 -5.45 11.54 -5.15
N THR A 112 -4.98 12.52 -5.94
CA THR A 112 -5.46 12.78 -7.31
C THR A 112 -5.11 11.68 -8.31
N GLU A 113 -4.20 10.78 -7.96
CA GLU A 113 -3.70 9.71 -8.81
C GLU A 113 -4.39 8.35 -8.52
N VAL A 114 -5.49 8.34 -7.77
CA VAL A 114 -6.18 7.10 -7.30
C VAL A 114 -6.46 6.08 -8.39
N HIS A 115 -6.80 6.51 -9.60
CA HIS A 115 -7.09 5.62 -10.73
C HIS A 115 -5.88 4.82 -11.21
N ARG A 116 -4.67 5.26 -10.88
CA ARG A 116 -3.43 4.56 -11.21
C ARG A 116 -3.15 3.40 -10.26
N LEU A 117 -3.86 3.31 -9.14
CA LEU A 117 -3.65 2.25 -8.15
C LEU A 117 -4.66 1.12 -8.24
N TYR A 118 -5.61 1.22 -9.17
CA TYR A 118 -6.53 0.14 -9.52
C TYR A 118 -7.21 -0.51 -8.32
N VAL A 119 -7.70 0.26 -7.36
CA VAL A 119 -8.31 -0.29 -6.15
C VAL A 119 -9.51 -1.18 -6.50
N ARG A 120 -9.51 -2.43 -6.03
CA ARG A 120 -10.56 -3.44 -6.27
C ARG A 120 -10.95 -4.12 -4.98
N ASN A 121 -12.16 -4.68 -4.94
CA ASN A 121 -12.66 -5.45 -3.80
C ASN A 121 -12.15 -6.90 -3.88
N TYR A 122 -11.55 -7.37 -2.79
CA TYR A 122 -11.05 -8.73 -2.63
C TYR A 122 -11.68 -9.43 -1.44
N PRO A 123 -11.95 -10.75 -1.50
CA PRO A 123 -12.30 -11.51 -0.32
C PRO A 123 -11.20 -11.39 0.75
N ALA A 124 -11.60 -11.10 1.98
CA ALA A 124 -10.69 -10.98 3.11
C ALA A 124 -10.27 -12.37 3.62
N THR A 125 -8.97 -12.56 3.74
CA THR A 125 -8.34 -13.74 4.34
C THR A 125 -7.33 -13.30 5.40
N HIS A 126 -6.94 -14.21 6.27
CA HIS A 126 -5.88 -13.99 7.24
C HIS A 126 -4.97 -15.23 7.29
N TYR A 127 -3.69 -15.02 7.57
CA TYR A 127 -2.77 -16.13 7.78
C TYR A 127 -3.00 -16.78 9.15
N ILE A 128 -2.98 -18.11 9.16
CA ILE A 128 -2.99 -18.96 10.36
C ILE A 128 -1.73 -19.84 10.38
N SER A 129 -1.25 -20.18 11.57
CA SER A 129 -0.18 -21.18 11.72
C SER A 129 -0.75 -22.59 11.62
N SER A 130 -0.30 -23.40 10.66
CA SER A 130 -0.54 -24.85 10.72
C SER A 130 0.41 -25.49 11.74
N SER A 131 -0.07 -26.52 12.45
CA SER A 131 0.63 -27.10 13.60
C SER A 131 2.04 -27.53 13.27
N LYS A 132 3.00 -27.16 14.13
CA LYS A 132 4.43 -27.51 14.06
C LYS A 132 4.62 -28.98 13.65
N ASP A 133 5.05 -29.21 12.40
CA ASP A 133 5.76 -30.45 12.09
C ASP A 133 7.00 -30.50 12.99
N ASN A 134 7.46 -31.72 13.30
CA ASN A 134 8.53 -32.04 14.26
C ASN A 134 9.91 -31.38 13.98
N GLY A 135 10.01 -30.41 13.07
CA GLY A 135 11.19 -29.63 12.70
C GLY A 135 11.20 -28.15 13.12
N GLY A 136 10.14 -27.63 13.76
CA GLY A 136 10.17 -26.29 14.38
C GLY A 136 9.96 -25.08 13.45
N GLU A 137 9.73 -25.30 12.17
CA GLU A 137 9.48 -24.23 11.18
C GLU A 137 7.99 -23.83 11.16
N VAL A 138 7.71 -22.52 11.20
CA VAL A 138 6.34 -21.99 11.17
C VAL A 138 5.84 -22.00 9.73
N LYS A 139 4.79 -22.77 9.46
CA LYS A 139 4.08 -22.77 8.18
C LYS A 139 2.81 -21.96 8.29
N LEU A 140 2.66 -20.97 7.41
CA LEU A 140 1.47 -20.12 7.34
C LEU A 140 0.55 -20.57 6.21
N GLU A 141 -0.75 -20.64 6.51
CA GLU A 141 -1.80 -21.00 5.57
C GLU A 141 -2.88 -19.90 5.58
N LEU A 142 -3.56 -19.69 4.45
CA LEU A 142 -4.61 -18.67 4.35
C LEU A 142 -5.97 -19.25 4.71
N GLU A 143 -6.68 -18.57 5.60
CA GLU A 143 -8.06 -18.86 5.97
C GLU A 143 -8.97 -17.68 5.60
N LEU A 144 -10.18 -17.97 5.12
CA LEU A 144 -11.17 -16.94 4.80
C LEU A 144 -11.71 -16.34 6.09
N GLU A 145 -11.89 -15.02 6.15
CA GLU A 145 -12.56 -14.38 7.27
C GLU A 145 -14.06 -14.75 7.30
N GLU A 146 -14.57 -15.03 8.49
CA GLU A 146 -15.99 -15.30 8.74
C GLU A 146 -16.58 -14.25 9.71
N PRO A 147 -17.63 -13.51 9.33
CA PRO A 147 -18.35 -13.59 8.06
C PRO A 147 -17.54 -13.07 6.86
N GLU A 148 -17.84 -13.60 5.66
CA GLU A 148 -17.18 -13.16 4.41
C GLU A 148 -17.28 -11.63 4.24
N LYS A 149 -16.10 -11.01 4.08
CA LYS A 149 -15.95 -9.57 3.92
C LYS A 149 -15.15 -9.27 2.65
N MET A 150 -15.52 -8.20 1.97
CA MET A 150 -14.76 -7.68 0.83
C MET A 150 -13.95 -6.45 1.27
N VAL A 151 -12.66 -6.44 0.94
CA VAL A 151 -11.74 -5.34 1.28
C VAL A 151 -11.29 -4.65 -0.02
N PRO A 152 -11.50 -3.33 -0.16
CA PRO A 152 -10.92 -2.57 -1.26
C PRO A 152 -9.40 -2.43 -1.04
N TRP A 153 -8.60 -2.93 -1.97
CA TRP A 153 -7.13 -2.86 -1.89
C TRP A 153 -6.46 -2.55 -3.23
N CYS A 154 -5.26 -1.98 -3.18
CA CYS A 154 -4.46 -1.67 -4.36
C CYS A 154 -3.93 -2.97 -5.01
N CYS A 155 -4.01 -3.06 -6.33
CA CYS A 155 -3.53 -4.24 -7.09
C CYS A 155 -2.08 -4.13 -7.57
N VAL A 156 -1.51 -2.93 -7.53
CA VAL A 156 -0.26 -2.61 -8.19
C VAL A 156 0.90 -2.99 -7.28
N ASP A 157 1.79 -3.83 -7.80
CA ASP A 157 3.10 -4.07 -7.21
C ASP A 157 4.15 -3.14 -7.85
N PRO A 158 4.73 -2.19 -7.10
CA PRO A 158 5.79 -1.33 -7.62
C PRO A 158 7.12 -2.06 -7.88
N PHE A 159 7.33 -3.26 -7.34
CA PHE A 159 8.58 -4.02 -7.45
C PHE A 159 8.34 -5.47 -7.92
N PRO A 160 7.79 -5.68 -9.14
CA PRO A 160 7.51 -7.03 -9.61
C PRO A 160 8.77 -7.87 -9.73
N ALA A 161 8.70 -9.15 -9.35
CA ALA A 161 9.88 -10.00 -9.13
C ALA A 161 10.59 -10.50 -10.41
N SER A 162 9.97 -10.44 -11.58
CA SER A 162 10.58 -10.86 -12.85
C SER A 162 10.07 -10.06 -14.04
N ASP A 163 10.81 -10.10 -15.16
CA ASP A 163 10.43 -9.42 -16.41
C ASP A 163 9.06 -9.92 -16.94
N GLU A 164 8.73 -11.19 -16.74
CA GLU A 164 7.40 -11.72 -17.11
C GLU A 164 6.29 -11.07 -16.29
N ILE A 165 6.48 -10.94 -14.97
CA ILE A 165 5.50 -10.31 -14.07
C ILE A 165 5.41 -8.81 -14.35
N ILE A 166 6.52 -8.14 -14.68
CA ILE A 166 6.52 -6.74 -15.10
C ILE A 166 5.65 -6.56 -16.34
N ALA A 167 5.78 -7.43 -17.35
CA ALA A 167 4.98 -7.35 -18.57
C ALA A 167 3.48 -7.58 -18.29
N GLU A 168 3.14 -8.55 -17.45
CA GLU A 168 1.76 -8.83 -17.03
C GLU A 168 1.13 -7.66 -16.26
N GLN A 169 1.85 -7.12 -15.27
CA GLN A 169 1.43 -5.97 -14.46
C GLN A 169 1.31 -4.71 -15.33
N SER A 170 2.25 -4.47 -16.26
CA SER A 170 2.20 -3.31 -17.17
C SER A 170 0.99 -3.36 -18.11
N SER A 171 0.63 -4.57 -18.58
CA SER A 171 -0.55 -4.79 -19.40
C SER A 171 -1.85 -4.62 -18.59
N SER A 172 -1.87 -5.11 -17.35
CA SER A 172 -3.05 -5.06 -16.46
C SER A 172 -3.28 -3.68 -15.85
N PHE A 173 -2.20 -2.93 -15.61
CA PHE A 173 -2.20 -1.66 -14.89
C PHE A 173 -1.50 -0.51 -15.65
N PRO A 174 -1.87 -0.25 -16.92
CA PRO A 174 -1.15 0.67 -17.79
C PRO A 174 -1.09 2.11 -17.27
N LEU A 175 -2.08 2.59 -16.52
CA LEU A 175 -2.08 3.93 -15.95
C LEU A 175 -0.98 4.11 -14.89
N TYR A 176 -0.59 3.04 -14.20
CA TYR A 176 0.53 3.08 -13.27
C TYR A 176 1.86 3.09 -14.03
N PHE A 177 2.09 2.04 -14.82
CA PHE A 177 3.39 1.76 -15.46
C PHE A 177 3.75 2.72 -16.59
N ASN A 178 2.76 3.23 -17.33
CA ASN A 178 2.98 4.25 -18.37
C ASN A 178 2.82 5.68 -17.83
N GLY A 179 2.43 5.85 -16.56
CA GLY A 179 2.24 7.14 -15.92
C GLY A 179 3.53 7.73 -15.33
N PRO A 180 3.47 8.95 -14.77
CA PRO A 180 4.59 9.57 -14.08
C PRO A 180 5.09 8.71 -12.90
N LYS A 181 6.40 8.57 -12.73
CA LYS A 181 6.95 7.81 -11.60
C LYS A 181 6.44 8.36 -10.25
N PRO A 182 6.13 7.49 -9.27
CA PRO A 182 5.85 7.93 -7.91
C PRO A 182 6.98 8.78 -7.35
N PHE A 183 6.67 9.69 -6.43
CA PHE A 183 7.70 10.40 -5.69
C PHE A 183 8.45 9.38 -4.82
N GLN A 184 9.78 9.47 -4.80
CA GLN A 184 10.61 8.60 -3.98
C GLN A 184 11.22 9.42 -2.87
N CYS A 185 11.04 8.98 -1.63
CA CYS A 185 11.58 9.63 -0.45
C CYS A 185 12.24 8.59 0.46
N THR A 186 13.51 8.80 0.78
CA THR A 186 14.20 8.05 1.84
C THR A 186 14.25 8.93 3.08
N VAL A 187 13.75 8.40 4.18
CA VAL A 187 13.77 9.02 5.50
C VAL A 187 14.74 8.23 6.37
N ARG A 188 15.75 8.90 6.89
CA ARG A 188 16.85 8.32 7.67
C ARG A 188 16.66 8.55 9.15
N ALA A 189 17.42 7.84 9.96
CA ALA A 189 17.51 8.07 11.39
C ALA A 189 17.65 9.58 11.72
N SER A 190 16.87 10.04 12.70
CA SER A 190 16.72 11.45 13.11
C SER A 190 15.97 12.36 12.14
N GLU A 191 15.36 11.84 11.07
CA GLU A 191 14.48 12.59 10.18
C GLU A 191 13.00 12.28 10.48
N ILE A 192 12.13 13.25 10.18
CA ILE A 192 10.68 13.11 10.23
C ILE A 192 10.11 13.43 8.86
N LEU A 193 9.31 12.52 8.32
CA LEU A 193 8.48 12.76 7.15
C LEU A 193 7.08 13.16 7.58
N TYR A 194 6.62 14.33 7.12
CA TYR A 194 5.19 14.60 7.09
C TYR A 194 4.58 13.94 5.85
N LEU A 195 3.81 12.88 6.08
CA LEU A 195 3.00 12.17 5.10
C LEU A 195 1.56 12.68 5.21
N PRO A 196 1.08 13.50 4.27
CA PRO A 196 -0.23 14.12 4.38
C PRO A 196 -1.35 13.09 4.26
N SER A 197 -2.50 13.41 4.86
CA SER A 197 -3.69 12.58 4.74
C SER A 197 -4.05 12.29 3.29
N MET A 198 -4.56 11.09 3.05
CA MET A 198 -4.96 10.59 1.74
C MET A 198 -3.85 10.34 0.72
N TRP A 199 -2.56 10.49 1.08
CA TRP A 199 -1.48 10.11 0.18
C TRP A 199 -1.30 8.60 0.15
N PHE A 200 -1.28 8.05 -1.07
CA PHE A 200 -0.96 6.66 -1.26
C PHE A 200 0.53 6.45 -1.07
N HIS A 201 0.87 5.45 -0.29
CA HIS A 201 2.24 5.16 0.06
C HIS A 201 2.52 3.66 0.09
N HIS A 202 3.64 3.29 -0.52
CA HIS A 202 4.27 1.98 -0.39
C HIS A 202 5.56 2.17 0.37
N VAL A 203 5.86 1.27 1.32
CA VAL A 203 6.97 1.43 2.25
C VAL A 203 7.85 0.19 2.25
N THR A 204 9.14 0.40 1.98
CA THR A 204 10.20 -0.57 2.26
C THR A 204 11.17 0.03 3.28
N GLN A 205 12.16 -0.74 3.72
CA GLN A 205 13.10 -0.27 4.74
C GLN A 205 14.47 -0.92 4.60
N SER A 206 15.48 -0.19 5.05
CA SER A 206 16.85 -0.68 5.22
C SER A 206 17.18 -0.73 6.72
N PRO A 207 17.63 -1.89 7.24
CA PRO A 207 17.99 -2.03 8.64
C PRO A 207 19.31 -1.33 8.98
N ASP A 208 19.53 -1.10 10.26
CA ASP A 208 20.83 -0.73 10.83
C ASP A 208 21.78 -1.94 10.93
N ASP A 209 22.95 -1.72 11.54
CA ASP A 209 23.98 -2.76 11.71
C ASP A 209 23.52 -3.96 12.56
N ASN A 210 22.42 -3.84 13.30
CA ASN A 210 21.81 -4.93 14.07
C ASN A 210 20.69 -5.65 13.30
N GLY A 211 20.49 -5.32 12.02
CA GLY A 211 19.46 -5.96 11.20
C GLY A 211 18.04 -5.42 11.45
N ARG A 212 17.90 -4.24 12.07
CA ARG A 212 16.59 -3.68 12.46
C ARG A 212 16.36 -2.27 11.94
N THR A 213 15.11 -1.97 11.61
CA THR A 213 14.64 -0.60 11.38
C THR A 213 13.61 -0.28 12.45
N ILE A 214 13.77 0.85 13.15
CA ILE A 214 12.83 1.32 14.17
C ILE A 214 12.30 2.69 13.81
N ALA A 215 10.99 2.86 13.85
CA ALA A 215 10.33 4.13 13.61
C ALA A 215 9.17 4.33 14.60
N VAL A 216 8.86 5.60 14.87
CA VAL A 216 7.66 6.00 15.60
C VAL A 216 6.86 6.91 14.69
N ASN A 217 5.55 6.69 14.61
CA ASN A 217 4.69 7.57 13.84
C ASN A 217 3.57 8.15 14.71
N TYR A 218 3.22 9.40 14.42
CA TYR A 218 2.20 10.17 15.12
C TYR A 218 1.03 10.40 14.16
N TRP A 219 -0.14 9.89 14.52
CA TRP A 219 -1.36 10.06 13.75
C TRP A 219 -2.26 11.12 14.36
N TYR A 220 -2.54 12.12 13.55
CA TYR A 220 -3.54 13.14 13.82
C TYR A 220 -4.70 12.92 12.87
N ASP A 221 -5.94 12.90 13.39
CA ASP A 221 -7.11 12.68 12.54
C ASP A 221 -7.22 13.79 11.47
N MET A 222 -7.58 13.38 10.26
CA MET A 222 -7.73 14.33 9.16
C MET A 222 -9.01 15.14 9.32
N GLN A 223 -9.01 16.34 8.73
CA GLN A 223 -10.23 17.12 8.62
C GLN A 223 -11.03 16.70 7.38
N PHE A 224 -12.18 16.05 7.59
CA PHE A 224 -13.10 15.55 6.55
C PHE A 224 -13.92 16.69 5.90
N TYR A 225 -13.22 17.59 5.21
CA TYR A 225 -13.82 18.74 4.51
C TYR A 225 -13.76 18.56 2.98
N MET A 226 -13.62 19.67 2.26
CA MET A 226 -13.67 19.73 0.80
C MET A 226 -12.66 18.79 0.11
N LYS A 227 -11.45 18.62 0.67
CA LYS A 227 -10.43 17.71 0.11
C LYS A 227 -10.95 16.26 0.04
N TYR A 228 -11.60 15.80 1.10
CA TYR A 228 -12.17 14.46 1.16
C TYR A 228 -13.34 14.31 0.19
N ALA A 229 -14.24 15.30 0.13
CA ALA A 229 -15.36 15.29 -0.81
C ALA A 229 -14.89 15.20 -2.28
N TYR A 230 -13.85 15.95 -2.66
CA TYR A 230 -13.26 15.85 -4.00
C TYR A 230 -12.56 14.52 -4.25
N TYR A 231 -11.88 13.96 -3.24
CA TYR A 231 -11.29 12.63 -3.36
C TYR A 231 -12.36 11.55 -3.57
N SER A 232 -13.45 11.57 -2.79
CA SER A 232 -14.58 10.66 -2.98
C SER A 232 -15.23 10.82 -4.36
N PHE A 233 -15.35 12.07 -4.86
CA PHE A 233 -15.79 12.31 -6.22
C PHE A 233 -14.85 11.67 -7.24
N LEU A 234 -13.54 11.88 -7.14
CA LEU A 234 -12.55 11.26 -8.04
C LEU A 234 -12.69 9.74 -8.03
N GLN A 235 -12.77 9.09 -6.86
CA GLN A 235 -12.97 7.64 -6.77
C GLN A 235 -14.23 7.15 -7.50
N SER A 236 -15.28 7.96 -7.55
CA SER A 236 -16.54 7.61 -8.23
C SER A 236 -16.47 7.75 -9.76
N VAL A 237 -15.45 8.42 -10.31
CA VAL A 237 -15.29 8.61 -11.75
C VAL A 237 -14.63 7.39 -12.38
N ASN A 238 -15.34 6.72 -13.30
CA ASN A 238 -14.74 5.64 -14.07
C ASN A 238 -13.90 6.20 -15.23
N LEU A 239 -12.58 6.18 -15.08
CA LEU A 239 -11.65 6.40 -16.18
C LEU A 239 -11.55 5.11 -17.01
N ASN A 240 -12.34 4.99 -18.08
CA ASN A 240 -12.16 3.91 -19.06
C ASN A 240 -10.84 4.14 -19.81
N PRO A 241 -9.83 3.27 -19.67
CA PRO A 241 -8.54 3.45 -20.35
C PRO A 241 -8.63 3.25 -21.88
N LEU A 242 -9.78 2.81 -22.39
CA LEU A 242 -9.98 2.33 -23.76
C LEU A 242 -10.60 3.35 -24.73
N SER A 243 -10.88 4.59 -24.32
CA SER A 243 -11.57 5.56 -25.20
C SER A 243 -10.67 6.54 -25.97
N SER A 244 -9.33 6.51 -25.82
CA SER A 244 -8.45 7.49 -26.48
C SER A 244 -7.66 6.99 -27.71
N VAL A 245 -7.96 5.79 -28.23
CA VAL A 245 -7.42 5.33 -29.54
C VAL A 245 -8.54 5.08 -30.53
N ALA A 246 -9.35 6.10 -30.80
CA ALA A 246 -10.29 6.12 -31.91
C ALA A 246 -10.50 7.55 -32.41
N SER A 247 -9.49 8.12 -33.06
CA SER A 247 -9.67 9.16 -34.09
C SER A 247 -8.30 9.63 -34.58
N THR A 248 -7.86 9.09 -35.73
CA THR A 248 -7.10 9.79 -36.80
C THR A 248 -6.56 8.82 -37.86
N GLN A 249 -7.44 8.01 -38.47
CA GLN A 249 -7.29 7.45 -39.83
C GLN A 249 -8.73 7.17 -40.31
N GLY A 250 -9.25 7.60 -41.46
CA GLY A 250 -8.76 8.42 -42.55
C GLY A 250 -9.99 8.87 -43.35
N GLU A 251 -10.09 10.17 -43.63
CA GLU A 251 -10.92 10.65 -44.73
C GLU A 251 -10.14 10.40 -46.01
N ASP A 252 -10.49 9.36 -46.76
CA ASP A 252 -10.12 9.28 -48.17
C ASP A 252 -11.36 8.99 -49.02
N LYS A 253 -11.65 9.99 -49.84
CA LYS A 253 -12.70 10.02 -50.86
C LYS A 253 -12.40 8.95 -51.90
N HIS A 254 -13.37 8.09 -52.20
CA HIS A 254 -13.47 7.53 -53.54
C HIS A 254 -14.93 7.24 -53.91
N ASP A 255 -15.57 8.27 -54.46
CA ASP A 255 -16.81 8.13 -55.21
C ASP A 255 -16.43 7.68 -56.63
N THR A 256 -16.75 6.44 -56.99
CA THR A 256 -16.57 5.94 -58.36
C THR A 256 -17.93 5.54 -58.91
N LYS A 257 -18.42 6.36 -59.85
CA LYS A 257 -19.58 6.08 -60.69
C LYS A 257 -19.37 4.78 -61.49
N GLN A 258 -20.41 3.95 -61.59
CA GLN A 258 -20.69 3.27 -62.85
C GLN A 258 -22.19 3.00 -63.05
N ASN A 259 -22.64 3.41 -64.24
CA ASN A 259 -23.99 3.42 -64.79
C ASN A 259 -24.50 2.01 -65.16
N CYS A 260 -25.84 1.87 -65.17
CA CYS A 260 -26.71 1.42 -66.28
C CYS A 260 -28.04 0.90 -65.68
N SER A 261 -29.24 1.09 -66.21
CA SER A 261 -29.75 1.68 -67.45
C SER A 261 -31.29 1.63 -67.42
N SER A 262 -31.94 2.49 -68.23
CA SER A 262 -33.31 2.40 -68.81
C SER A 262 -34.50 2.38 -67.84
N SER A 263 -35.61 3.12 -68.02
CA SER A 263 -36.27 3.63 -69.22
C SER A 263 -37.40 4.62 -68.84
N ASN A 264 -37.49 5.74 -69.57
CA ASN A 264 -38.69 6.59 -69.76
C ASN A 264 -39.82 5.81 -70.51
N PRO A 265 -41.01 6.38 -70.82
CA PRO A 265 -41.60 7.72 -70.56
C PRO A 265 -42.98 7.58 -69.83
N ASP A 266 -43.81 8.58 -69.49
CA ASP A 266 -44.14 9.93 -70.00
C ASP A 266 -44.24 10.96 -68.86
#